data_AF-A0A0F2S3I9-F1
#
_entry.id   AF-A0A0F2S3I9-F1
#
_cell.length_a   1.000
_cell.length_b   1.000
_cell.length_c   1.000
_cell.angle_alpha   90.00
_cell.angle_beta   90.00
_cell.angle_gamma   90.00
#
_symmetry.space_group_name_H-M   'P 1'
#
loop_
_entity.id
_entity.type
_entity.pdbx_description
1 polymer ?
#
loop_
_entity_poly.entity_id
_entity_poly.type
_entity_poly.pdbx_seq_one_letter_code
_entity_poly.pdbx_strand_id
1 'polypeptide(L)'
;MTPRVENATTGLVERTEMFIQEEDGTVTVLSFFIFVMFLMMGGIGLDTMRQEMARASLQATLDRAVLAGATASTEAGARTIVEDYFAKSGQSDYLLAQKDGDISTTLNAAKVTAGAELSLDTYLMKLAGVPTLSASGTATAEVRIPKLEAILVLDVSGSMASNSKIQNLQTAAKDFVTTVMNSSKPGDTVMSIVPFSFSVTPPQSVFDALAVEETHNYSTCLEFKENDYQHATLSSGSSSLSSGIPVNQMVYTSVYGDFDNLDSGWRSCYTDEYIRILPYSTSITDLHAKIDALQPAGNTSGNEGMNWGAALLDPTFREVTASMIAAGHLSETLANVPSDYDEPETLKAIIFMGDGANTTSYFFDRSSPKYRGKFSDLYEVRFQERVFKYAYNIYNVDWKKYGDDGKSRCSQNRWECVYDVAENSPEYSVYYLRNPDTGKFWSVAEEKWIEANTFNNFESTMDGFISRTQLDWEMAWGLMSPEYYGQTTGNWGPWNDYIGSEYVSGSMKNGLMQNVCKATKTEGVVVYSIGFEVPVNGTAENQLSACASSPAHYFRASGTDIKSAFSAIAANVKQLRLTQ
;
A
#
# COMPACT_ATOMS: atom_id res chain seq x y z
N MET A 1 -126.23 58.48 17.15
CA MET A 1 -125.69 58.62 15.78
C MET A 1 -124.49 57.70 15.67
N THR A 2 -124.43 56.94 14.58
CA THR A 2 -123.53 55.82 14.26
C THR A 2 -122.02 56.13 14.33
N PRO A 3 -121.16 55.10 14.48
CA PRO A 3 -119.73 55.21 14.78
C PRO A 3 -118.90 55.49 13.51
N ARG A 4 -117.71 56.09 13.67
CA ARG A 4 -116.69 56.15 12.62
C ARG A 4 -115.43 55.45 13.08
N VAL A 5 -115.13 54.37 12.38
CA VAL A 5 -113.94 53.53 12.48
C VAL A 5 -112.77 54.27 11.83
N GLU A 6 -111.63 54.38 12.51
CA GLU A 6 -110.36 54.73 11.85
C GLU A 6 -109.19 54.00 12.53
N ASN A 7 -108.91 52.83 11.97
CA ASN A 7 -107.61 52.22 11.66
C ASN A 7 -106.49 52.20 12.73
N ALA A 8 -106.49 51.12 13.51
CA ALA A 8 -105.33 50.63 14.26
C ALA A 8 -104.23 49.99 13.37
N THR A 9 -104.38 50.00 12.05
CA THR A 9 -103.49 49.33 11.09
C THR A 9 -102.30 50.18 10.66
N THR A 10 -102.35 51.52 10.75
CA THR A 10 -101.28 52.39 10.25
C THR A 10 -100.06 52.47 11.18
N GLY A 11 -100.26 52.41 12.51
CA GLY A 11 -99.15 52.47 13.49
C GLY A 11 -98.34 51.17 13.63
N LEU A 12 -98.88 50.04 13.16
CA LEU A 12 -98.15 48.77 13.08
C LEU A 12 -97.26 48.74 11.83
N VAL A 13 -97.70 49.29 10.70
CA VAL A 13 -96.91 49.32 9.45
C VAL A 13 -95.68 50.23 9.59
N GLU A 14 -95.83 51.44 10.15
CA GLU A 14 -94.69 52.35 10.40
C GLU A 14 -93.64 51.78 11.37
N ARG A 15 -94.08 51.04 12.41
CA ARG A 15 -93.15 50.37 13.34
C ARG A 15 -92.46 49.15 12.73
N THR A 16 -93.08 48.50 11.75
CA THR A 16 -92.49 47.33 11.08
C THR A 16 -91.51 47.76 9.97
N GLU A 17 -91.76 48.89 9.30
CA GLU A 17 -90.82 49.48 8.35
C GLU A 17 -89.57 50.05 9.05
N MET A 18 -89.69 50.65 10.24
CA MET A 18 -88.52 51.07 11.05
C MET A 18 -87.69 49.88 11.55
N PHE A 19 -88.30 48.73 11.85
CA PHE A 19 -87.56 47.53 12.28
C PHE A 19 -86.83 46.82 11.12
N ILE A 20 -87.30 46.99 9.89
CA ILE A 20 -86.65 46.45 8.67
C ILE A 20 -85.47 47.34 8.24
N GLN A 21 -85.43 48.61 8.63
CA GLN A 21 -84.35 49.57 8.34
C GLN A 21 -83.38 49.83 9.51
N GLU A 22 -83.52 49.13 10.65
CA GLU A 22 -82.57 49.23 11.77
C GLU A 22 -81.24 48.51 11.45
N GLU A 23 -80.21 49.29 11.07
CA GLU A 23 -78.85 48.77 10.79
C GLU A 23 -77.98 48.54 12.04
N ASP A 24 -78.49 48.85 13.25
CA ASP A 24 -77.73 48.79 14.51
C ASP A 24 -77.30 47.36 14.91
N GLY A 25 -77.85 46.32 14.29
CA GLY A 25 -77.45 44.91 14.48
C GLY A 25 -76.41 44.37 13.49
N THR A 26 -76.21 45.03 12.36
CA THR A 26 -75.43 44.50 11.22
C THR A 26 -73.94 44.40 11.55
N VAL A 27 -73.41 45.38 12.30
CA VAL A 27 -72.03 45.38 12.80
C VAL A 27 -71.81 44.26 13.82
N THR A 28 -72.83 43.92 14.60
CA THR A 28 -72.76 42.84 15.60
C THR A 28 -72.68 41.46 14.94
N VAL A 29 -73.46 41.23 13.88
CA VAL A 29 -73.40 39.98 13.08
C VAL A 29 -72.04 39.83 12.39
N LEU A 30 -71.52 40.91 11.78
CA LEU A 30 -70.21 40.92 11.15
C LEU A 30 -69.08 40.71 12.17
N SER A 31 -69.15 41.35 13.33
CA SER A 31 -68.17 41.21 14.40
C SER A 31 -68.15 39.79 14.98
N PHE A 32 -69.31 39.17 15.14
CA PHE A 32 -69.42 37.78 15.59
C PHE A 32 -68.83 36.81 14.56
N PHE A 33 -69.09 37.05 13.27
CA PHE A 33 -68.52 36.25 12.18
C PHE A 33 -66.98 36.33 12.14
N ILE A 34 -66.42 37.54 12.24
CA ILE A 34 -64.98 37.77 12.30
C ILE A 34 -64.37 37.13 13.55
N PHE A 35 -65.03 37.23 14.70
CA PHE A 35 -64.60 36.60 15.95
C PHE A 35 -64.53 35.07 15.82
N VAL A 36 -65.56 34.44 15.23
CA VAL A 36 -65.57 32.99 14.95
C VAL A 36 -64.46 32.62 13.96
N MET A 37 -64.18 33.43 12.95
CA MET A 37 -63.04 33.22 12.05
C MET A 37 -61.70 33.28 12.77
N PHE A 38 -61.48 34.25 13.67
CA PHE A 38 -60.24 34.31 14.46
C PHE A 38 -60.09 33.12 15.40
N LEU A 39 -61.18 32.64 16.00
CA LEU A 39 -61.16 31.42 16.82
C LEU A 39 -60.83 30.18 15.97
N MET A 40 -61.38 30.07 14.75
CA MET A 40 -61.03 28.98 13.83
C MET A 40 -59.56 29.04 13.41
N MET A 41 -59.06 30.22 13.04
CA MET A 41 -57.65 30.39 12.66
C MET A 41 -56.70 30.10 13.82
N GLY A 42 -57.01 30.60 15.03
CA GLY A 42 -56.27 30.30 16.23
C GLY A 42 -56.32 28.81 16.60
N GLY A 43 -57.47 28.17 16.39
CA GLY A 43 -57.65 26.75 16.63
C GLY A 43 -56.86 25.85 15.68
N ILE A 44 -56.87 26.17 14.38
CA ILE A 44 -56.02 25.52 13.40
C ILE A 44 -54.55 25.71 13.79
N GLY A 45 -54.15 26.94 14.13
CA GLY A 45 -52.78 27.23 14.55
C GLY A 45 -52.32 26.39 15.75
N LEU A 46 -53.15 26.24 16.77
CA LEU A 46 -52.85 25.42 17.95
C LEU A 46 -52.77 23.92 17.61
N ASP A 47 -53.74 23.40 16.85
CA ASP A 47 -53.76 21.98 16.48
C ASP A 47 -52.59 21.62 15.54
N THR A 48 -52.23 22.50 14.59
CA THR A 48 -51.05 22.33 13.73
C THR A 48 -49.76 22.44 14.54
N MET A 49 -49.65 23.38 15.49
CA MET A 49 -48.47 23.50 16.35
C MET A 49 -48.27 22.23 17.19
N ARG A 50 -49.36 21.65 17.72
CA ARG A 50 -49.31 20.37 18.45
C ARG A 50 -48.88 19.21 17.54
N GLN A 51 -49.43 19.14 16.32
CA GLN A 51 -49.04 18.12 15.34
C GLN A 51 -47.55 18.20 15.00
N GLU A 52 -47.04 19.40 14.71
CA GLU A 52 -45.63 19.58 14.38
C GLU A 52 -44.71 19.34 15.58
N MET A 53 -45.11 19.74 16.80
CA MET A 53 -44.36 19.40 18.01
C MET A 53 -44.26 17.88 18.22
N ALA A 54 -45.35 17.15 18.01
CA ALA A 54 -45.35 15.70 18.15
C ALA A 54 -44.54 15.01 17.04
N ARG A 55 -44.65 15.48 15.80
CA ARG A 55 -43.85 15.01 14.66
C ARG A 55 -42.36 15.20 14.91
N ALA A 56 -41.94 16.38 15.37
CA ALA A 56 -40.54 16.67 15.68
C ALA A 56 -40.02 15.79 16.83
N SER A 57 -40.84 15.57 17.87
CA SER A 57 -40.50 14.67 18.97
C SER A 57 -40.33 13.22 18.51
N LEU A 58 -41.25 12.70 17.69
CA LEU A 58 -41.15 11.35 17.11
C LEU A 58 -39.91 11.19 16.23
N GLN A 59 -39.62 12.17 15.37
CA GLN A 59 -38.43 12.14 14.51
C GLN A 59 -37.14 12.14 15.34
N ALA A 60 -37.06 12.96 16.39
CA ALA A 60 -35.88 12.99 17.25
C ALA A 60 -35.66 11.65 18.00
N THR A 61 -36.73 10.97 18.41
CA THR A 61 -36.64 9.62 19.00
C THR A 61 -36.21 8.61 17.95
N LEU A 62 -36.81 8.64 16.74
CA LEU A 62 -36.46 7.77 15.63
C LEU A 62 -34.97 7.87 15.28
N ASP A 63 -34.45 9.09 15.08
CA ASP A 63 -33.06 9.31 14.68
C ASP A 63 -32.06 8.73 15.70
N ARG A 64 -32.35 8.91 17.00
CA ARG A 64 -31.54 8.32 18.08
C ARG A 64 -31.65 6.79 18.12
N ALA A 65 -32.86 6.27 17.95
CA ALA A 65 -33.14 4.85 18.01
C ALA A 65 -32.48 4.09 16.85
N VAL A 66 -32.57 4.60 15.60
CA VAL A 66 -31.94 3.96 14.44
C VAL A 66 -30.42 4.06 14.49
N LEU A 67 -29.86 5.20 14.94
CA LEU A 67 -28.41 5.36 15.09
C LEU A 67 -27.86 4.38 16.13
N ALA A 68 -28.52 4.26 17.28
CA ALA A 68 -28.12 3.28 18.29
C ALA A 68 -28.34 1.84 17.81
N GLY A 69 -29.44 1.56 17.11
CA GLY A 69 -29.74 0.25 16.53
C GLY A 69 -28.70 -0.20 15.51
N ALA A 70 -28.17 0.73 14.72
CA ALA A 70 -27.14 0.44 13.71
C ALA A 70 -25.79 0.03 14.31
N THR A 71 -25.59 0.20 15.63
CA THR A 71 -24.38 -0.30 16.33
C THR A 71 -24.50 -1.77 16.75
N ALA A 72 -25.67 -2.39 16.60
CA ALA A 72 -25.89 -3.76 17.04
C ALA A 72 -25.26 -4.79 16.08
N SER A 73 -24.72 -5.87 16.63
CA SER A 73 -24.08 -6.94 15.84
C SER A 73 -25.05 -7.95 15.22
N THR A 74 -26.34 -7.89 15.59
CA THR A 74 -27.39 -8.80 15.08
C THR A 74 -28.69 -8.05 14.86
N GLU A 75 -29.53 -8.55 13.95
CA GLU A 75 -30.84 -7.94 13.64
C GLU A 75 -31.76 -7.91 14.86
N ALA A 76 -31.76 -8.99 15.65
CA ALA A 76 -32.52 -9.07 16.89
C ALA A 76 -32.02 -8.05 17.94
N GLY A 77 -30.71 -7.83 18.01
CA GLY A 77 -30.12 -6.81 18.88
C GLY A 77 -30.49 -5.39 18.45
N ALA A 78 -30.43 -5.10 17.16
CA ALA A 78 -30.83 -3.81 16.59
C ALA A 78 -32.31 -3.51 16.88
N ARG A 79 -33.20 -4.50 16.69
CA ARG A 79 -34.63 -4.39 17.02
C ARG A 79 -34.85 -4.08 18.50
N THR A 80 -34.22 -4.85 19.38
CA THR A 80 -34.34 -4.66 20.84
C THR A 80 -33.89 -3.26 21.26
N ILE A 81 -32.83 -2.73 20.65
CA ILE A 81 -32.34 -1.37 20.93
C ILE A 81 -33.35 -0.31 20.48
N VAL A 82 -33.90 -0.43 19.27
CA VAL A 82 -34.93 0.52 18.78
C VAL A 82 -36.15 0.51 19.71
N GLU A 83 -36.64 -0.67 20.10
CA GLU A 83 -37.76 -0.82 21.03
C GLU A 83 -37.48 -0.21 22.41
N ASP A 84 -36.27 -0.42 22.97
CA ASP A 84 -35.86 0.13 24.26
C ASP A 84 -35.77 1.67 24.24
N TYR A 85 -35.33 2.27 23.13
CA TYR A 85 -35.34 3.73 22.96
C TYR A 85 -36.76 4.30 23.00
N PHE A 86 -37.70 3.64 22.32
CA PHE A 86 -39.12 4.04 22.33
C PHE A 86 -39.80 3.79 23.68
N ALA A 87 -39.42 2.73 24.40
CA ALA A 87 -39.89 2.48 25.76
C ALA A 87 -39.41 3.56 26.73
N LYS A 88 -38.15 3.97 26.64
CA LYS A 88 -37.57 5.03 27.49
C LYS A 88 -38.12 6.41 27.17
N SER A 89 -38.51 6.69 25.92
CA SER A 89 -39.17 7.94 25.56
C SER A 89 -40.68 7.95 25.87
N GLY A 90 -41.26 6.83 26.31
CA GLY A 90 -42.69 6.69 26.55
C GLY A 90 -43.54 6.71 25.29
N GLN A 91 -42.96 6.29 24.15
CA GLN A 91 -43.58 6.36 22.81
C GLN A 91 -43.76 4.98 22.17
N SER A 92 -43.62 3.87 22.91
CA SER A 92 -43.71 2.50 22.39
C SER A 92 -44.96 2.24 21.55
N ASP A 93 -46.09 2.81 21.93
CA ASP A 93 -47.38 2.62 21.25
C ASP A 93 -47.42 3.23 19.84
N TYR A 94 -46.46 4.08 19.50
CA TYR A 94 -46.37 4.79 18.21
C TYR A 94 -45.37 4.14 17.26
N LEU A 95 -44.57 3.18 17.72
CA LEU A 95 -43.58 2.49 16.88
C LEU A 95 -44.32 1.55 15.91
N LEU A 96 -44.06 1.69 14.61
CA LEU A 96 -44.60 0.78 13.61
C LEU A 96 -43.90 -0.58 13.70
N ALA A 97 -44.65 -1.65 13.48
CA ALA A 97 -44.09 -3.00 13.41
C ALA A 97 -43.06 -3.08 12.27
N GLN A 98 -41.84 -3.53 12.60
CA GLN A 98 -40.78 -3.73 11.61
C GLN A 98 -41.13 -4.83 10.62
N LYS A 99 -40.86 -4.58 9.34
CA LYS A 99 -41.03 -5.51 8.23
C LYS A 99 -39.71 -6.21 7.91
N ASP A 100 -39.81 -7.34 7.20
CA ASP A 100 -38.63 -8.03 6.65
C ASP A 100 -37.91 -7.09 5.67
N GLY A 101 -36.62 -6.81 5.93
CA GLY A 101 -35.80 -5.87 5.16
C GLY A 101 -35.65 -4.46 5.76
N ASP A 102 -36.40 -4.12 6.82
CA ASP A 102 -36.23 -2.84 7.53
C ASP A 102 -34.93 -2.81 8.35
N ILE A 103 -34.53 -3.98 8.87
CA ILE A 103 -33.22 -4.20 9.48
C ILE A 103 -32.48 -5.20 8.60
N SER A 104 -31.27 -4.83 8.21
CA SER A 104 -30.30 -5.73 7.60
C SER A 104 -28.99 -5.55 8.34
N THR A 105 -28.59 -6.55 9.13
CA THR A 105 -27.26 -6.56 9.75
C THR A 105 -26.41 -7.64 9.11
N THR A 106 -25.33 -7.23 8.47
CA THR A 106 -24.23 -8.11 8.08
C THR A 106 -23.05 -7.85 9.01
N LEU A 107 -22.03 -8.71 8.95
CA LEU A 107 -20.80 -8.54 9.76
C LEU A 107 -20.12 -7.17 9.59
N ASN A 108 -20.30 -6.51 8.43
CA ASN A 108 -19.57 -5.29 8.06
C ASN A 108 -20.49 -4.11 7.73
N ALA A 109 -21.81 -4.29 7.78
CA ALA A 109 -22.75 -3.23 7.48
C ALA A 109 -24.06 -3.48 8.20
N ALA A 110 -24.56 -2.48 8.90
CA ALA A 110 -25.86 -2.52 9.53
C ALA A 110 -26.71 -1.38 8.96
N LYS A 111 -27.85 -1.72 8.37
CA LYS A 111 -28.87 -0.77 7.95
C LYS A 111 -30.09 -0.99 8.82
N VAL A 112 -30.51 0.05 9.53
CA VAL A 112 -31.67 0.02 10.42
C VAL A 112 -32.63 1.12 9.98
N THR A 113 -33.82 0.71 9.57
CA THR A 113 -34.94 1.58 9.24
C THR A 113 -36.04 1.38 10.28
N ALA A 114 -36.56 2.49 10.81
CA ALA A 114 -37.70 2.47 11.73
C ALA A 114 -38.69 3.56 11.34
N GLY A 115 -39.97 3.27 11.52
CA GLY A 115 -41.06 4.22 11.32
C GLY A 115 -41.91 4.32 12.59
N ALA A 116 -42.45 5.51 12.84
CA ALA A 116 -43.39 5.73 13.93
C ALA A 116 -44.56 6.61 13.45
N GLU A 117 -45.75 6.35 13.98
CA GLU A 117 -46.98 7.06 13.64
C GLU A 117 -47.82 7.33 14.90
N LEU A 118 -48.30 8.55 15.03
CA LEU A 118 -49.17 9.01 16.10
C LEU A 118 -50.39 9.71 15.51
N SER A 119 -51.57 9.37 16.01
CA SER A 119 -52.80 10.12 15.72
C SER A 119 -53.16 11.00 16.91
N LEU A 120 -53.27 12.31 16.68
CA LEU A 120 -53.62 13.32 17.68
C LEU A 120 -55.06 13.76 17.49
N ASP A 121 -55.83 13.75 18.58
CA ASP A 121 -57.13 14.41 18.61
C ASP A 121 -56.95 15.93 18.52
N THR A 122 -57.69 16.55 17.60
CA THR A 122 -57.73 18.00 17.45
C THR A 122 -58.68 18.61 18.48
N TYR A 123 -58.31 19.77 19.02
CA TYR A 123 -59.14 20.48 19.99
C TYR A 123 -60.20 21.31 19.30
N LEU A 124 -59.82 22.09 18.29
CA LEU A 124 -60.68 23.08 17.64
C LEU A 124 -61.01 22.69 16.20
N MET A 125 -60.09 22.03 15.48
CA MET A 125 -60.36 21.54 14.12
C MET A 125 -61.45 20.46 14.07
N LYS A 126 -61.71 19.77 15.19
CA LYS A 126 -62.84 18.85 15.33
C LYS A 126 -64.19 19.52 15.12
N LEU A 127 -64.32 20.81 15.47
CA LEU A 127 -65.54 21.61 15.22
C LEU A 127 -65.72 21.94 13.74
N ALA A 128 -64.63 21.93 12.96
CA ALA A 128 -64.62 22.10 11.51
C ALA A 128 -64.69 20.76 10.75
N GLY A 129 -64.91 19.65 11.44
CA GLY A 129 -65.07 18.32 10.84
C GLY A 129 -63.77 17.51 10.66
N VAL A 130 -62.63 17.97 11.17
CA VAL A 130 -61.35 17.24 11.14
C VAL A 130 -61.03 16.75 12.56
N PRO A 131 -61.48 15.55 12.97
CA PRO A 131 -61.38 15.10 14.36
C PRO A 131 -59.95 14.75 14.80
N THR A 132 -59.08 14.33 13.88
CA THR A 132 -57.72 13.88 14.17
C THR A 132 -56.71 14.38 13.13
N LEU A 133 -55.45 14.49 13.54
CA LEU A 133 -54.30 14.75 12.68
C LEU A 133 -53.23 13.69 12.93
N SER A 134 -52.64 13.13 11.88
CA SER A 134 -51.54 12.17 12.01
C SER A 134 -50.18 12.85 11.94
N ALA A 135 -49.26 12.39 12.77
CA ALA A 135 -47.86 12.72 12.73
C ALA A 135 -47.07 11.43 12.52
N SER A 136 -46.35 11.33 11.41
CA SER A 136 -45.50 10.18 11.08
C SER A 136 -44.06 10.61 10.87
N GLY A 137 -43.14 9.71 11.22
CA GLY A 137 -41.72 9.85 10.95
C GLY A 137 -41.13 8.54 10.45
N THR A 138 -40.04 8.64 9.70
CA THR A 138 -39.23 7.49 9.29
C THR A 138 -37.78 7.92 9.35
N ALA A 139 -36.92 7.06 9.90
CA ALA A 139 -35.49 7.28 9.94
C ALA A 139 -34.76 6.02 9.48
N THR A 140 -33.63 6.20 8.83
CA THR A 140 -32.72 5.14 8.45
C THR A 140 -31.32 5.53 8.86
N ALA A 141 -30.62 4.63 9.58
CA ALA A 141 -29.20 4.73 9.83
C ALA A 141 -28.47 3.57 9.15
N GLU A 142 -27.29 3.85 8.62
CA GLU A 142 -26.42 2.88 8.00
C GLU A 142 -25.00 3.05 8.53
N VAL A 143 -24.41 1.96 9.01
CA VAL A 143 -23.01 1.88 9.45
C VAL A 143 -22.31 0.87 8.56
N ARG A 144 -21.12 1.19 8.05
CA ARG A 144 -20.30 0.28 7.23
C ARG A 144 -18.88 0.24 7.78
N ILE A 145 -18.29 -0.95 7.83
CA ILE A 145 -16.89 -1.14 8.20
C ILE A 145 -16.08 -1.07 6.90
N PRO A 146 -15.25 -0.03 6.69
CA PRO A 146 -14.44 0.09 5.48
C PRO A 146 -13.42 -1.06 5.40
N LYS A 147 -13.02 -1.39 4.18
CA LYS A 147 -11.89 -2.26 3.86
C LYS A 147 -10.60 -1.63 4.37
N LEU A 148 -9.57 -2.45 4.54
CA LEU A 148 -8.27 -1.99 5.03
C LEU A 148 -7.16 -2.42 4.08
N GLU A 149 -6.42 -1.44 3.58
CA GLU A 149 -5.15 -1.63 2.88
C GLU A 149 -4.02 -1.14 3.81
N ALA A 150 -3.26 -2.07 4.39
CA ALA A 150 -2.23 -1.74 5.36
C ALA A 150 -0.84 -2.17 4.89
N ILE A 151 0.17 -1.31 5.03
CA ILE A 151 1.57 -1.64 4.73
C ILE A 151 2.40 -1.61 6.00
N LEU A 152 3.07 -2.72 6.30
CA LEU A 152 4.06 -2.77 7.37
C LEU A 152 5.44 -2.48 6.77
N VAL A 153 5.96 -1.28 7.02
CA VAL A 153 7.31 -0.87 6.63
C VAL A 153 8.23 -1.13 7.82
N LEU A 154 9.08 -2.16 7.71
CA LEU A 154 9.80 -2.72 8.84
C LEU A 154 11.32 -2.61 8.65
N ASP A 155 11.98 -1.89 9.55
CA ASP A 155 13.43 -1.85 9.64
C ASP A 155 13.99 -3.23 10.00
N VAL A 156 14.84 -3.75 9.11
CA VAL A 156 15.61 -4.98 9.31
C VAL A 156 17.10 -4.71 9.13
N SER A 157 17.55 -3.48 9.44
CA SER A 157 18.97 -3.13 9.42
C SER A 157 19.77 -3.90 10.47
N GLY A 158 21.10 -3.92 10.34
CA GLY A 158 21.99 -4.71 11.20
C GLY A 158 21.86 -4.40 12.70
N SER A 159 21.42 -3.21 13.09
CA SER A 159 21.12 -2.84 14.49
C SER A 159 20.04 -3.71 15.14
N MET A 160 19.13 -4.27 14.33
CA MET A 160 18.04 -5.15 14.77
C MET A 160 18.52 -6.54 15.23
N ALA A 161 19.79 -6.89 15.01
CA ALA A 161 20.41 -8.12 15.51
C ALA A 161 20.67 -8.09 17.02
N SER A 162 20.71 -6.89 17.62
CA SER A 162 21.01 -6.71 19.04
C SER A 162 19.76 -6.84 19.92
N ASN A 163 19.95 -7.12 21.22
CA ASN A 163 18.92 -7.05 22.28
C ASN A 163 17.60 -7.78 22.01
N SER A 164 17.62 -8.85 21.22
CA SER A 164 16.42 -9.56 20.78
C SER A 164 15.39 -8.68 20.03
N LYS A 165 15.85 -7.57 19.41
CA LYS A 165 15.00 -6.59 18.73
C LYS A 165 14.17 -7.21 17.63
N ILE A 166 14.80 -7.97 16.72
CA ILE A 166 14.10 -8.63 15.63
C ILE A 166 13.05 -9.62 16.14
N GLN A 167 13.34 -10.41 17.19
CA GLN A 167 12.38 -11.36 17.78
C GLN A 167 11.19 -10.66 18.44
N ASN A 168 11.44 -9.53 19.13
CA ASN A 168 10.39 -8.71 19.73
C ASN A 168 9.49 -8.08 18.65
N LEU A 169 10.09 -7.58 17.58
CA LEU A 169 9.36 -7.09 16.40
C LEU A 169 8.50 -8.18 15.78
N GLN A 170 9.08 -9.36 15.52
CA GLN A 170 8.39 -10.48 14.89
C GLN A 170 7.16 -10.90 15.69
N THR A 171 7.32 -11.01 17.01
CA THR A 171 6.21 -11.36 17.91
C THR A 171 5.11 -10.29 17.87
N ALA A 172 5.47 -9.01 18.00
CA ALA A 172 4.50 -7.92 18.02
C ALA A 172 3.78 -7.72 16.68
N ALA A 173 4.49 -7.82 15.55
CA ALA A 173 3.93 -7.70 14.21
C ALA A 173 2.95 -8.85 13.91
N LYS A 174 3.26 -10.10 14.34
CA LYS A 174 2.32 -11.22 14.18
C LYS A 174 1.05 -11.05 14.99
N ASP A 175 1.15 -10.54 16.22
CA ASP A 175 -0.01 -10.22 17.06
C ASP A 175 -0.87 -9.13 16.41
N PHE A 176 -0.25 -8.10 15.83
CA PHE A 176 -0.93 -7.06 15.05
C PHE A 176 -1.68 -7.66 13.86
N VAL A 177 -0.99 -8.43 13.00
CA VAL A 177 -1.60 -9.08 11.84
C VAL A 177 -2.79 -9.93 12.26
N THR A 178 -2.63 -10.76 13.29
CA THR A 178 -3.70 -11.62 13.81
C THR A 178 -4.90 -10.80 14.27
N THR A 179 -4.66 -9.72 15.02
CA THR A 179 -5.72 -8.87 15.58
C THR A 179 -6.50 -8.16 14.49
N VAL A 180 -5.80 -7.59 13.51
CA VAL A 180 -6.42 -6.80 12.45
C VAL A 180 -7.13 -7.70 11.44
N MET A 181 -6.51 -8.79 10.99
CA MET A 181 -7.09 -9.70 10.01
C MET A 181 -8.34 -10.42 10.56
N ASN A 182 -8.32 -10.84 11.83
CA ASN A 182 -9.49 -11.49 12.46
C ASN A 182 -10.63 -10.51 12.80
N SER A 183 -10.40 -9.20 12.70
CA SER A 183 -11.43 -8.18 12.92
C SER A 183 -12.31 -7.90 11.70
N SER A 184 -12.04 -8.56 10.57
CA SER A 184 -12.74 -8.39 9.29
C SER A 184 -13.01 -9.73 8.61
N LYS A 185 -13.88 -9.75 7.59
CA LYS A 185 -14.03 -10.96 6.77
C LYS A 185 -12.75 -11.23 5.96
N PRO A 186 -12.45 -12.50 5.65
CA PRO A 186 -11.39 -12.83 4.71
C PRO A 186 -11.59 -12.06 3.38
N GLY A 187 -10.57 -11.32 2.96
CA GLY A 187 -10.58 -10.51 1.74
C GLY A 187 -10.87 -9.01 1.92
N ASP A 188 -11.40 -8.57 3.07
CA ASP A 188 -11.66 -7.14 3.35
C ASP A 188 -10.43 -6.41 3.92
N THR A 189 -9.42 -7.16 4.34
CA THR A 189 -8.13 -6.62 4.76
C THR A 189 -7.04 -7.23 3.89
N VAL A 190 -6.23 -6.37 3.29
CA VAL A 190 -5.03 -6.73 2.54
C VAL A 190 -3.83 -6.06 3.18
N MET A 191 -2.75 -6.82 3.34
CA MET A 191 -1.52 -6.31 3.92
C MET A 191 -0.31 -6.58 3.04
N SER A 192 0.59 -5.62 2.96
CA SER A 192 1.93 -5.83 2.40
C SER A 192 2.98 -5.65 3.49
N ILE A 193 4.08 -6.38 3.37
CA ILE A 193 5.24 -6.23 4.26
C ILE A 193 6.41 -5.75 3.41
N VAL A 194 7.00 -4.63 3.80
CA VAL A 194 8.14 -3.98 3.17
C VAL A 194 9.30 -3.96 4.17
N PRO A 195 10.15 -5.00 4.17
CA PRO A 195 11.40 -4.96 4.92
C PRO A 195 12.36 -3.97 4.24
N PHE A 196 13.06 -3.16 5.01
CA PHE A 196 14.10 -2.28 4.47
C PHE A 196 15.39 -2.36 5.28
N SER A 197 16.52 -2.21 4.58
CA SER A 197 17.83 -2.00 5.19
C SER A 197 18.61 -0.95 4.38
N PHE A 198 19.70 -1.33 3.68
CA PHE A 198 20.39 -0.45 2.74
C PHE A 198 19.45 -0.05 1.59
N SER A 199 18.65 -1.00 1.12
CA SER A 199 17.68 -0.88 0.04
C SER A 199 16.44 -1.72 0.35
N VAL A 200 15.47 -1.70 -0.56
CA VAL A 200 14.28 -2.57 -0.54
C VAL A 200 14.28 -3.42 -1.80
N THR A 201 13.97 -4.70 -1.64
CA THR A 201 14.04 -5.67 -2.75
C THR A 201 12.64 -6.08 -3.16
N PRO A 202 12.12 -5.66 -4.33
CA PRO A 202 10.87 -6.19 -4.84
C PRO A 202 11.03 -7.66 -5.26
N PRO A 203 9.98 -8.49 -5.16
CA PRO A 203 9.99 -9.83 -5.74
C PRO A 203 10.10 -9.74 -7.26
N GLN A 204 10.58 -10.82 -7.91
CA GLN A 204 10.74 -10.89 -9.36
C GLN A 204 9.45 -10.49 -10.10
N SER A 205 8.29 -10.94 -9.61
CA SER A 205 6.99 -10.62 -10.22
C SER A 205 6.66 -9.12 -10.23
N VAL A 206 7.08 -8.36 -9.21
CA VAL A 206 6.93 -6.90 -9.20
C VAL A 206 7.96 -6.26 -10.11
N PHE A 207 9.20 -6.76 -10.10
CA PHE A 207 10.29 -6.26 -10.94
C PHE A 207 9.95 -6.40 -12.44
N ASP A 208 9.47 -7.57 -12.86
CA ASP A 208 9.06 -7.86 -14.24
C ASP A 208 7.87 -6.97 -14.66
N ALA A 209 6.91 -6.78 -13.76
CA ALA A 209 5.72 -5.96 -14.00
C ALA A 209 6.04 -4.46 -14.11
N LEU A 210 7.11 -3.98 -13.47
CA LEU A 210 7.60 -2.61 -13.61
C LEU A 210 8.35 -2.37 -14.93
N ALA A 211 8.69 -3.42 -15.68
CA ALA A 211 9.42 -3.34 -16.95
C ALA A 211 10.74 -2.54 -16.82
N VAL A 212 11.50 -2.84 -15.76
CA VAL A 212 12.80 -2.22 -15.45
C VAL A 212 13.81 -2.47 -16.58
N GLU A 213 14.65 -1.49 -16.88
CA GLU A 213 15.80 -1.70 -17.77
C GLU A 213 16.83 -2.60 -17.05
N GLU A 214 16.83 -3.87 -17.38
CA GLU A 214 17.75 -4.86 -16.84
C GLU A 214 19.18 -4.64 -17.36
N THR A 215 20.09 -4.41 -16.42
CA THR A 215 21.53 -4.24 -16.65
C THR A 215 22.34 -5.42 -16.12
N HIS A 216 21.76 -6.21 -15.21
CA HIS A 216 22.35 -7.44 -14.68
C HIS A 216 21.29 -8.42 -14.15
N ASN A 217 21.69 -9.66 -13.87
CA ASN A 217 20.82 -10.73 -13.36
C ASN A 217 20.99 -11.05 -11.86
N TYR A 218 21.72 -10.24 -11.10
CA TYR A 218 22.02 -10.55 -9.70
C TYR A 218 20.97 -10.11 -8.69
N SER A 219 20.28 -8.99 -8.94
CA SER A 219 19.34 -8.42 -7.98
C SER A 219 18.18 -7.68 -8.65
N THR A 220 17.08 -7.54 -7.92
CA THR A 220 15.88 -6.81 -8.35
C THR A 220 15.74 -5.45 -7.67
N CYS A 221 16.75 -5.00 -6.91
CA CYS A 221 16.70 -3.71 -6.27
C CYS A 221 16.65 -2.57 -7.29
N LEU A 222 15.90 -1.53 -6.94
CA LEU A 222 15.70 -0.37 -7.79
C LEU A 222 16.51 0.82 -7.31
N GLU A 223 16.84 1.71 -8.23
CA GLU A 223 17.54 2.96 -8.01
C GLU A 223 16.58 4.14 -8.22
N PHE A 224 16.29 4.88 -7.15
CA PHE A 224 15.42 6.05 -7.18
C PHE A 224 16.20 7.37 -7.25
N LYS A 225 15.62 8.34 -7.94
CA LYS A 225 16.08 9.72 -7.99
C LYS A 225 15.43 10.54 -6.89
N GLU A 226 16.01 11.69 -6.57
CA GLU A 226 15.48 12.59 -5.53
C GLU A 226 14.03 13.05 -5.79
N ASN A 227 13.64 13.22 -7.06
CA ASN A 227 12.27 13.58 -7.43
C ASN A 227 11.24 12.49 -7.09
N ASP A 228 11.66 11.21 -7.09
CA ASP A 228 10.77 10.08 -6.86
C ASP A 228 10.22 10.08 -5.43
N TYR A 229 10.89 10.80 -4.51
CA TYR A 229 10.47 10.97 -3.11
C TYR A 229 9.52 12.16 -2.88
N GLN A 230 9.15 12.92 -3.92
CA GLN A 230 8.25 14.07 -3.80
C GLN A 230 6.77 13.70 -3.91
N HIS A 231 6.48 12.45 -4.29
CA HIS A 231 5.13 11.94 -4.56
C HIS A 231 4.93 10.57 -3.89
N ALA A 232 3.68 10.14 -3.73
CA ALA A 232 3.37 8.80 -3.21
C ALA A 232 3.50 7.71 -4.30
N THR A 233 3.42 8.11 -5.57
CA THR A 233 3.62 7.26 -6.75
C THR A 233 5.10 6.90 -6.91
N LEU A 234 5.41 5.67 -7.31
CA LEU A 234 6.69 5.41 -7.99
C LEU A 234 6.62 6.16 -9.33
N SER A 235 7.51 7.11 -9.58
CA SER A 235 7.49 7.89 -10.81
C SER A 235 8.90 8.15 -11.32
N SER A 236 9.45 7.27 -12.15
CA SER A 236 10.58 7.60 -13.01
C SER A 236 10.28 7.17 -14.45
N GLY A 237 10.51 8.08 -15.41
CA GLY A 237 10.69 7.97 -16.88
C GLY A 237 9.55 7.44 -17.80
N SER A 238 9.80 7.37 -19.11
CA SER A 238 8.95 6.67 -20.11
C SER A 238 9.66 5.41 -20.61
N SER A 239 9.05 4.23 -20.51
CA SER A 239 9.47 3.04 -21.24
C SER A 239 8.75 2.99 -22.59
N SER A 240 9.42 2.49 -23.63
CA SER A 240 8.81 2.33 -24.97
C SER A 240 7.94 1.06 -25.09
N LEU A 241 7.79 0.30 -23.99
CA LEU A 241 7.12 -1.01 -23.97
C LEU A 241 5.96 -1.12 -22.97
N SER A 242 5.68 -0.08 -22.19
CA SER A 242 4.48 0.01 -21.35
C SER A 242 4.24 1.45 -20.93
N SER A 243 2.99 1.78 -20.62
CA SER A 243 2.56 2.98 -19.88
C SER A 243 3.12 3.04 -18.44
N GLY A 244 4.14 2.24 -18.11
CA GLY A 244 4.64 2.02 -16.76
C GLY A 244 5.74 3.00 -16.34
N ILE A 245 6.18 2.81 -15.10
CA ILE A 245 7.15 3.63 -14.37
C ILE A 245 8.57 3.02 -14.54
N PRO A 246 9.39 3.43 -15.52
CA PRO A 246 10.79 3.02 -15.64
C PRO A 246 11.67 3.58 -14.51
N VAL A 247 11.83 2.73 -13.52
CA VAL A 247 12.89 2.84 -12.52
C VAL A 247 14.14 2.14 -13.03
N ASN A 248 15.32 2.68 -12.70
CA ASN A 248 16.58 2.04 -13.04
C ASN A 248 16.85 0.85 -12.10
N GLN A 249 17.50 -0.20 -12.61
CA GLN A 249 18.06 -1.23 -11.75
C GLN A 249 19.28 -0.68 -10.99
N MET A 250 19.34 -0.93 -9.69
CA MET A 250 20.49 -0.52 -8.88
C MET A 250 21.65 -1.50 -9.12
N VAL A 251 22.87 -0.96 -9.26
CA VAL A 251 24.09 -1.78 -9.43
C VAL A 251 24.26 -2.73 -8.23
N TYR A 252 24.26 -4.03 -8.50
CA TYR A 252 24.58 -5.05 -7.51
C TYR A 252 26.09 -5.17 -7.33
N THR A 253 26.56 -4.82 -6.13
CA THR A 253 27.97 -4.96 -5.76
C THR A 253 28.13 -4.96 -4.23
N SER A 254 29.34 -5.18 -3.75
CA SER A 254 29.76 -4.95 -2.37
C SER A 254 31.07 -4.19 -2.39
N VAL A 255 31.26 -3.26 -1.45
CA VAL A 255 32.52 -2.49 -1.36
C VAL A 255 33.72 -3.42 -1.20
N TYR A 256 33.51 -4.53 -0.50
CA TYR A 256 34.52 -5.51 -0.11
C TYR A 256 34.17 -6.91 -0.63
N GLY A 257 35.15 -7.81 -0.59
CA GLY A 257 35.02 -9.21 -0.99
C GLY A 257 35.81 -9.54 -2.25
N ASP A 258 35.90 -10.82 -2.57
CA ASP A 258 36.69 -11.36 -3.67
C ASP A 258 35.84 -11.59 -4.93
N PHE A 259 36.48 -12.12 -5.98
CA PHE A 259 35.76 -12.58 -7.16
C PHE A 259 34.81 -13.74 -6.82
N ASP A 260 33.56 -13.64 -7.25
CA ASP A 260 32.43 -14.54 -6.97
C ASP A 260 32.11 -14.71 -5.47
N ASN A 261 32.65 -13.83 -4.62
CA ASN A 261 32.47 -13.88 -3.16
C ASN A 261 32.38 -12.47 -2.57
N LEU A 262 31.32 -11.75 -2.93
CA LEU A 262 31.02 -10.42 -2.42
C LEU A 262 30.63 -10.46 -0.93
N ASP A 263 31.25 -9.59 -0.13
CA ASP A 263 30.97 -9.48 1.31
C ASP A 263 29.50 -9.13 1.55
N SER A 264 28.81 -9.92 2.37
CA SER A 264 27.38 -9.78 2.64
C SER A 264 27.01 -8.61 3.53
N GLY A 265 27.92 -8.10 4.37
CA GLY A 265 27.70 -6.96 5.25
C GLY A 265 27.68 -5.62 4.51
N TRP A 266 28.28 -5.56 3.31
CA TRP A 266 28.51 -4.31 2.57
C TRP A 266 27.85 -4.27 1.18
N ARG A 267 26.89 -5.17 0.93
CA ARG A 267 26.16 -5.23 -0.34
C ARG A 267 25.28 -4.00 -0.54
N SER A 268 25.19 -3.54 -1.79
CA SER A 268 24.21 -2.53 -2.21
C SER A 268 22.77 -3.07 -2.18
N CYS A 269 22.58 -4.36 -2.47
CA CYS A 269 21.27 -5.01 -2.43
C CYS A 269 21.36 -6.38 -1.76
N TYR A 270 20.33 -6.73 -0.99
CA TYR A 270 20.18 -8.05 -0.41
C TYR A 270 19.15 -8.84 -1.21
N THR A 271 19.52 -10.02 -1.70
CA THR A 271 18.69 -10.77 -2.67
C THR A 271 17.92 -11.91 -2.04
N ASP A 272 18.12 -12.14 -0.74
CA ASP A 272 17.53 -13.21 0.05
C ASP A 272 16.01 -13.03 0.22
N GLU A 273 15.27 -14.15 0.30
CA GLU A 273 13.81 -14.13 0.46
C GLU A 273 13.31 -13.37 1.70
N TYR A 274 14.11 -13.32 2.78
CA TYR A 274 13.70 -12.65 4.01
C TYR A 274 13.54 -11.14 3.84
N ILE A 275 14.27 -10.49 2.94
CA ILE A 275 14.22 -9.02 2.76
C ILE A 275 13.31 -8.57 1.62
N ARG A 276 12.84 -9.52 0.79
CA ARG A 276 11.95 -9.19 -0.33
C ARG A 276 10.61 -8.63 0.14
N ILE A 277 10.00 -7.74 -0.63
CA ILE A 277 8.62 -7.29 -0.34
C ILE A 277 7.68 -8.50 -0.43
N LEU A 278 6.75 -8.62 0.53
CA LEU A 278 5.55 -9.44 0.37
C LEU A 278 4.39 -8.52 -0.06
N PRO A 279 4.02 -8.49 -1.35
CA PRO A 279 2.94 -7.63 -1.83
C PRO A 279 1.56 -8.27 -1.58
N TYR A 280 0.62 -7.49 -1.07
CA TYR A 280 -0.83 -7.73 -1.06
C TYR A 280 -1.28 -9.13 -0.63
N SER A 281 -0.93 -9.55 0.58
CA SER A 281 -1.43 -10.80 1.15
C SER A 281 -2.71 -10.60 1.96
N THR A 282 -3.64 -11.54 1.80
CA THR A 282 -4.85 -11.68 2.64
C THR A 282 -4.77 -12.89 3.56
N SER A 283 -3.63 -13.59 3.60
CA SER A 283 -3.41 -14.82 4.36
C SER A 283 -2.62 -14.51 5.63
N ILE A 284 -3.22 -14.78 6.80
CA ILE A 284 -2.52 -14.66 8.09
C ILE A 284 -1.27 -15.54 8.10
N THR A 285 -1.35 -16.74 7.52
CA THR A 285 -0.24 -17.68 7.45
C THR A 285 0.92 -17.13 6.64
N ASP A 286 0.67 -16.53 5.47
CA ASP A 286 1.74 -16.01 4.61
C ASP A 286 2.38 -14.76 5.23
N LEU A 287 1.56 -13.89 5.84
CA LEU A 287 2.04 -12.73 6.58
C LEU A 287 2.90 -13.15 7.78
N HIS A 288 2.46 -14.15 8.55
CA HIS A 288 3.25 -14.69 9.67
C HIS A 288 4.55 -15.33 9.21
N ALA A 289 4.50 -16.15 8.15
CA ALA A 289 5.69 -16.79 7.59
C ALA A 289 6.71 -15.74 7.11
N LYS A 290 6.24 -14.66 6.48
CA LYS A 290 7.10 -13.56 6.07
C LYS A 290 7.73 -12.83 7.26
N ILE A 291 6.95 -12.56 8.31
CA ILE A 291 7.46 -11.92 9.53
C ILE A 291 8.52 -12.82 10.18
N ASP A 292 8.24 -14.12 10.33
CA ASP A 292 9.16 -15.07 10.95
C ASP A 292 10.46 -15.24 10.15
N ALA A 293 10.42 -15.05 8.83
CA ALA A 293 11.58 -15.12 7.98
C ALA A 293 12.54 -13.92 8.13
N LEU A 294 12.08 -12.75 8.62
CA LEU A 294 12.88 -11.52 8.66
C LEU A 294 14.21 -11.71 9.39
N GLN A 295 15.30 -11.23 8.79
CA GLN A 295 16.65 -11.26 9.37
C GLN A 295 17.29 -9.88 9.31
N PRO A 296 18.07 -9.50 10.33
CA PRO A 296 18.76 -8.23 10.37
C PRO A 296 20.00 -8.23 9.47
N ALA A 297 20.11 -7.26 8.57
CA ALA A 297 21.25 -7.12 7.67
C ALA A 297 21.45 -5.68 7.19
N GLY A 298 22.71 -5.28 6.99
CA GLY A 298 23.06 -4.06 6.28
C GLY A 298 22.78 -2.75 7.02
N ASN A 299 22.79 -1.67 6.23
CA ASN A 299 22.62 -0.29 6.68
C ASN A 299 21.14 0.09 6.85
N THR A 300 20.88 1.35 7.21
CA THR A 300 19.50 1.87 7.42
C THR A 300 19.16 2.95 6.39
N SER A 301 18.11 2.71 5.59
CA SER A 301 17.54 3.60 4.56
C SER A 301 16.01 3.63 4.67
N GLY A 302 15.49 4.30 5.70
CA GLY A 302 14.06 4.47 5.92
C GLY A 302 13.34 5.26 4.82
N ASN A 303 14.06 6.08 4.04
CA ASN A 303 13.51 6.70 2.83
C ASN A 303 13.06 5.67 1.80
N GLU A 304 13.86 4.63 1.57
CA GLU A 304 13.55 3.54 0.62
C GLU A 304 12.31 2.75 1.08
N GLY A 305 12.28 2.39 2.36
CA GLY A 305 11.15 1.69 2.98
C GLY A 305 9.85 2.48 2.87
N MET A 306 9.89 3.77 3.20
CA MET A 306 8.71 4.63 3.10
C MET A 306 8.27 4.88 1.65
N ASN A 307 9.21 4.99 0.71
CA ASN A 307 8.91 5.16 -0.71
C ASN A 307 8.11 3.97 -1.26
N TRP A 308 8.59 2.76 -1.01
CA TRP A 308 7.84 1.54 -1.34
C TRP A 308 6.53 1.41 -0.57
N GLY A 309 6.51 1.83 0.70
CA GLY A 309 5.29 1.85 1.51
C GLY A 309 4.19 2.74 0.92
N ALA A 310 4.56 3.92 0.44
CA ALA A 310 3.65 4.85 -0.25
C ALA A 310 3.19 4.30 -1.60
N ALA A 311 4.14 3.81 -2.39
CA ALA A 311 3.92 3.26 -3.72
C ALA A 311 2.91 2.12 -3.74
N LEU A 312 3.02 1.19 -2.79
CA LEU A 312 2.11 0.04 -2.70
C LEU A 312 0.69 0.42 -2.28
N LEU A 313 0.42 1.65 -1.85
CA LEU A 313 -0.93 2.15 -1.60
C LEU A 313 -1.45 3.07 -2.70
N ASP A 314 -0.58 3.44 -3.65
CA ASP A 314 -0.93 4.36 -4.71
C ASP A 314 -1.75 3.68 -5.82
N PRO A 315 -2.85 4.30 -6.30
CA PRO A 315 -3.73 3.69 -7.30
C PRO A 315 -3.07 3.42 -8.66
N THR A 316 -1.95 4.10 -8.98
CA THR A 316 -1.17 3.84 -10.20
C THR A 316 -0.47 2.48 -10.15
N PHE A 317 -0.22 1.94 -8.94
CA PHE A 317 0.36 0.61 -8.77
C PHE A 317 -0.61 -0.51 -9.17
N ARG A 318 -1.88 -0.20 -9.47
CA ARG A 318 -2.84 -1.17 -10.03
C ARG A 318 -2.39 -1.79 -11.33
N GLU A 319 -1.59 -1.09 -12.15
CA GLU A 319 -1.03 -1.69 -13.37
C GLU A 319 -0.10 -2.87 -13.04
N VAL A 320 0.71 -2.71 -11.99
CA VAL A 320 1.60 -3.77 -11.49
C VAL A 320 0.79 -4.92 -10.90
N THR A 321 -0.22 -4.63 -10.09
CA THR A 321 -1.05 -5.71 -9.51
C THR A 321 -1.84 -6.46 -10.58
N ALA A 322 -2.36 -5.78 -11.60
CA ALA A 322 -3.02 -6.41 -12.74
C ALA A 322 -2.08 -7.36 -13.50
N SER A 323 -0.82 -6.93 -13.73
CA SER A 323 0.21 -7.78 -14.34
C SER A 323 0.53 -9.00 -13.47
N MET A 324 0.66 -8.82 -12.16
CA MET A 324 0.89 -9.92 -11.22
C MET A 324 -0.28 -10.92 -11.15
N ILE A 325 -1.52 -10.45 -11.24
CA ILE A 325 -2.71 -11.31 -11.31
C ILE A 325 -2.69 -12.11 -12.61
N ALA A 326 -2.40 -11.47 -13.75
CA ALA A 326 -2.30 -12.14 -15.05
C ALA A 326 -1.20 -13.22 -15.08
N ALA A 327 -0.11 -13.00 -14.34
CA ALA A 327 0.97 -13.97 -14.16
C ALA A 327 0.68 -15.05 -13.10
N GLY A 328 -0.46 -15.00 -12.40
CA GLY A 328 -0.87 -15.97 -11.38
C GLY A 328 -0.17 -15.81 -10.03
N HIS A 329 0.47 -14.66 -9.76
CA HIS A 329 1.15 -14.37 -8.49
C HIS A 329 0.23 -13.75 -7.43
N LEU A 330 -0.91 -13.17 -7.83
CA LEU A 330 -1.92 -12.59 -6.94
C LEU A 330 -3.32 -13.15 -7.28
N SER A 331 -4.22 -13.13 -6.31
CA SER A 331 -5.62 -13.53 -6.48
C SER A 331 -6.39 -12.52 -7.33
N GLU A 332 -7.29 -12.99 -8.20
CA GLU A 332 -8.21 -12.14 -8.98
C GLU A 332 -9.08 -11.23 -8.09
N THR A 333 -9.30 -11.61 -6.83
CA THR A 333 -10.04 -10.79 -5.85
C THR A 333 -9.32 -9.47 -5.51
N LEU A 334 -8.05 -9.33 -5.86
CA LEU A 334 -7.21 -8.16 -5.62
C LEU A 334 -7.12 -7.22 -6.84
N ALA A 335 -7.94 -7.41 -7.88
CA ALA A 335 -7.90 -6.62 -9.11
C ALA A 335 -8.03 -5.09 -8.90
N ASN A 336 -8.71 -4.67 -7.82
CA ASN A 336 -8.90 -3.26 -7.47
C ASN A 336 -8.00 -2.79 -6.33
N VAL A 337 -6.92 -3.52 -6.02
CA VAL A 337 -5.92 -3.15 -5.02
C VAL A 337 -4.66 -2.65 -5.73
N PRO A 338 -4.13 -1.46 -5.41
CA PRO A 338 -4.66 -0.49 -4.45
C PRO A 338 -5.93 0.23 -4.94
N SER A 339 -6.87 0.48 -4.04
CA SER A 339 -8.06 1.32 -4.29
C SER A 339 -7.68 2.78 -4.54
N ASP A 340 -8.62 3.57 -5.08
CA ASP A 340 -8.44 5.02 -5.21
C ASP A 340 -8.36 5.70 -3.82
N TYR A 341 -7.64 6.83 -3.72
CA TYR A 341 -7.44 7.52 -2.44
C TYR A 341 -8.73 8.11 -1.85
N ASP A 342 -9.69 8.45 -2.71
CA ASP A 342 -11.00 8.98 -2.35
C ASP A 342 -12.07 7.90 -2.20
N GLU A 343 -11.71 6.61 -2.26
CA GLU A 343 -12.63 5.49 -2.08
C GLU A 343 -13.18 5.48 -0.64
N PRO A 344 -14.46 5.87 -0.42
CA PRO A 344 -15.00 6.07 0.92
C PRO A 344 -15.10 4.77 1.72
N GLU A 345 -15.08 3.62 1.05
CA GLU A 345 -15.15 2.30 1.69
C GLU A 345 -13.77 1.67 1.93
N THR A 346 -12.65 2.39 1.78
CA THR A 346 -11.30 1.84 2.04
C THR A 346 -10.43 2.76 2.91
N LEU A 347 -9.98 2.24 4.05
CA LEU A 347 -8.97 2.86 4.88
C LEU A 347 -7.57 2.43 4.42
N LYS A 348 -6.69 3.39 4.15
CA LYS A 348 -5.29 3.16 3.80
C LYS A 348 -4.39 3.55 4.98
N ALA A 349 -3.51 2.63 5.39
CA ALA A 349 -2.63 2.86 6.54
C ALA A 349 -1.20 2.33 6.31
N ILE A 350 -0.21 3.08 6.79
CA ILE A 350 1.18 2.63 6.84
C ILE A 350 1.58 2.51 8.30
N ILE A 351 2.23 1.41 8.65
CA ILE A 351 2.85 1.18 9.94
C ILE A 351 4.36 1.15 9.70
N PHE A 352 5.02 2.27 9.98
CA PHE A 352 6.44 2.45 9.76
C PHE A 352 7.23 2.29 11.06
N MET A 353 7.96 1.19 11.19
CA MET A 353 8.83 0.92 12.33
C MET A 353 10.30 1.13 11.96
N GLY A 354 11.02 1.91 12.77
CA GLY A 354 12.46 2.16 12.65
C GLY A 354 13.19 2.07 13.98
N ASP A 355 14.42 1.55 13.99
CA ASP A 355 15.23 1.36 15.20
C ASP A 355 16.49 2.27 15.27
N GLY A 356 16.77 2.97 14.17
CA GLY A 356 17.98 3.76 14.00
C GLY A 356 17.79 4.99 13.11
N ALA A 357 18.81 5.84 13.08
CA ALA A 357 18.86 6.96 12.15
C ALA A 357 19.32 6.47 10.76
N ASN A 358 18.87 7.14 9.71
CA ASN A 358 19.34 6.84 8.36
C ASN A 358 20.87 6.98 8.27
N THR A 359 21.49 6.01 7.61
CA THR A 359 22.93 5.91 7.41
C THR A 359 23.32 6.35 6.00
N THR A 360 24.60 6.69 5.77
CA THR A 360 25.06 7.08 4.43
C THR A 360 25.14 5.86 3.51
N SER A 361 24.62 5.99 2.29
CA SER A 361 24.82 5.01 1.21
C SER A 361 25.72 5.59 0.12
N TYR A 362 26.51 4.73 -0.50
CA TYR A 362 27.51 5.05 -1.50
C TYR A 362 27.16 4.37 -2.83
N PHE A 363 27.47 5.02 -3.93
CA PHE A 363 27.13 4.56 -5.28
C PHE A 363 28.23 4.96 -6.26
N PHE A 364 28.39 4.19 -7.34
CA PHE A 364 29.16 4.67 -8.50
C PHE A 364 28.54 5.95 -9.06
N ASP A 365 29.39 6.88 -9.53
CA ASP A 365 28.94 8.17 -10.07
C ASP A 365 27.92 7.95 -11.21
N ARG A 366 26.72 8.49 -11.01
CA ARG A 366 25.62 8.37 -11.97
C ARG A 366 25.67 9.45 -13.05
N SER A 367 26.30 10.58 -12.76
CA SER A 367 26.36 11.76 -13.61
C SER A 367 27.48 11.69 -14.66
N SER A 368 28.61 11.09 -14.30
CA SER A 368 29.76 10.85 -15.16
C SER A 368 30.20 9.38 -15.07
N PRO A 369 29.43 8.44 -15.64
CA PRO A 369 29.55 6.99 -15.40
C PRO A 369 30.81 6.38 -16.02
N LYS A 370 31.97 6.55 -15.38
CA LYS A 370 33.23 5.94 -15.86
C LYS A 370 33.27 4.42 -15.63
N TYR A 371 32.63 3.95 -14.56
CA TYR A 371 32.61 2.55 -14.13
C TYR A 371 31.20 1.96 -14.13
N ARG A 372 30.34 2.47 -15.01
CA ARG A 372 28.98 1.98 -15.28
C ARG A 372 28.78 1.86 -16.80
N GLY A 373 27.83 1.03 -17.21
CA GLY A 373 27.51 0.78 -18.61
C GLY A 373 28.51 -0.12 -19.33
N LYS A 374 28.57 0.03 -20.66
CA LYS A 374 29.23 -0.94 -21.53
C LYS A 374 30.74 -0.96 -21.41
N PHE A 375 31.32 -2.13 -21.75
CA PHE A 375 32.76 -2.32 -21.93
C PHE A 375 33.57 -2.15 -20.64
N SER A 376 33.29 -2.99 -19.64
CA SER A 376 34.13 -3.10 -18.45
C SER A 376 35.52 -3.66 -18.76
N ASP A 377 36.41 -3.64 -17.77
CA ASP A 377 37.70 -4.31 -17.89
C ASP A 377 37.62 -5.84 -17.70
N LEU A 378 36.43 -6.42 -17.44
CA LEU A 378 36.25 -7.85 -17.24
C LEU A 378 35.81 -8.56 -18.53
N TYR A 379 36.48 -9.67 -18.84
CA TYR A 379 36.18 -10.50 -20.01
C TYR A 379 35.80 -11.91 -19.56
N GLU A 380 34.72 -12.43 -20.11
CA GLU A 380 34.35 -13.84 -20.03
C GLU A 380 34.91 -14.55 -21.27
N VAL A 381 35.64 -15.64 -21.05
CA VAL A 381 36.08 -16.55 -22.11
C VAL A 381 35.40 -17.90 -21.87
N ARG A 382 34.62 -18.34 -22.86
CA ARG A 382 33.91 -19.62 -22.83
C ARG A 382 34.67 -20.65 -23.63
N PHE A 383 34.84 -21.84 -23.05
CA PHE A 383 35.50 -22.97 -23.71
C PHE A 383 34.82 -24.29 -23.32
N GLN A 384 35.10 -25.37 -24.04
CA GLN A 384 34.55 -26.69 -23.79
C GLN A 384 35.61 -27.76 -24.01
N GLU A 385 35.62 -28.79 -23.17
CA GLU A 385 36.60 -29.85 -23.33
C GLU A 385 36.35 -30.65 -24.61
N ARG A 386 37.41 -30.80 -25.40
CA ARG A 386 37.39 -31.60 -26.62
C ARG A 386 38.16 -32.89 -26.41
N VAL A 387 37.56 -34.00 -26.80
CA VAL A 387 38.17 -35.32 -26.76
C VAL A 387 38.68 -35.71 -28.14
N PHE A 388 39.83 -36.38 -28.15
CA PHE A 388 40.40 -36.90 -29.37
C PHE A 388 39.45 -37.92 -30.03
N LYS A 389 39.07 -37.69 -31.28
CA LYS A 389 38.20 -38.59 -32.06
C LYS A 389 39.03 -39.54 -32.92
N TYR A 390 39.86 -38.97 -33.80
CA TYR A 390 40.77 -39.71 -34.67
C TYR A 390 41.86 -38.80 -35.25
N ALA A 391 42.96 -39.40 -35.71
CA ALA A 391 43.97 -38.74 -36.51
C ALA A 391 43.89 -39.26 -37.95
N TYR A 392 44.04 -38.42 -38.96
CA TYR A 392 44.11 -38.86 -40.36
C TYR A 392 45.42 -38.43 -41.02
N ASN A 393 45.87 -39.19 -42.02
CA ASN A 393 47.10 -38.85 -42.72
C ASN A 393 46.86 -37.71 -43.73
N ILE A 394 47.69 -36.67 -43.73
CA ILE A 394 47.51 -35.50 -44.62
C ILE A 394 47.62 -35.85 -46.11
N TYR A 395 48.32 -36.94 -46.45
CA TYR A 395 48.45 -37.42 -47.83
C TYR A 395 47.38 -38.46 -48.20
N ASN A 396 46.63 -38.97 -47.21
CA ASN A 396 45.54 -39.91 -47.40
C ASN A 396 44.50 -39.75 -46.27
N VAL A 397 43.48 -38.92 -46.52
CA VAL A 397 42.47 -38.52 -45.54
C VAL A 397 41.56 -39.66 -45.07
N ASP A 398 41.47 -40.75 -45.84
CA ASP A 398 40.73 -41.96 -45.46
C ASP A 398 41.52 -42.84 -44.48
N TRP A 399 42.83 -42.63 -44.38
CA TRP A 399 43.66 -43.35 -43.44
C TRP A 399 43.56 -42.76 -42.04
N LYS A 400 42.56 -43.21 -41.29
CA LYS A 400 42.24 -42.76 -39.92
C LYS A 400 42.76 -43.71 -38.85
N LYS A 401 43.22 -43.14 -37.74
CA LYS A 401 43.69 -43.85 -36.54
C LYS A 401 42.95 -43.34 -35.31
N TYR A 402 42.50 -44.28 -34.48
CA TYR A 402 41.64 -44.02 -33.32
C TYR A 402 42.37 -44.39 -32.02
N GLY A 403 41.82 -43.96 -30.87
CA GLY A 403 42.37 -44.25 -29.55
C GLY A 403 43.81 -43.78 -29.37
N ASP A 404 44.57 -44.47 -28.51
CA ASP A 404 45.95 -44.09 -28.18
C ASP A 404 46.90 -44.14 -29.38
N ASP A 405 46.70 -45.08 -30.33
CA ASP A 405 47.48 -45.13 -31.58
C ASP A 405 47.27 -43.85 -32.39
N GLY A 406 46.02 -43.41 -32.55
CA GLY A 406 45.71 -42.14 -33.20
C GLY A 406 46.30 -40.93 -32.46
N LYS A 407 46.15 -40.89 -31.13
CA LYS A 407 46.65 -39.79 -30.29
C LYS A 407 48.17 -39.67 -30.37
N SER A 408 48.89 -40.80 -30.45
CA SER A 408 50.35 -40.82 -30.65
C SER A 408 50.81 -40.23 -32.00
N ARG A 409 49.90 -40.10 -32.97
CA ARG A 409 50.18 -39.49 -34.28
C ARG A 409 50.06 -37.97 -34.28
N CYS A 410 49.38 -37.35 -33.30
CA CYS A 410 49.19 -35.90 -33.28
C CYS A 410 50.49 -35.10 -33.22
N SER A 411 51.57 -35.71 -32.75
CA SER A 411 52.90 -35.09 -32.72
C SER A 411 53.71 -35.33 -34.01
N GLN A 412 53.14 -36.00 -35.01
CA GLN A 412 53.81 -36.36 -36.27
C GLN A 412 53.32 -35.45 -37.40
N ASN A 413 54.27 -34.86 -38.13
CA ASN A 413 54.02 -33.92 -39.24
C ASN A 413 53.23 -34.46 -40.45
N ARG A 414 52.83 -35.74 -40.45
CA ARG A 414 52.03 -36.37 -41.50
C ARG A 414 50.58 -36.64 -41.09
N TRP A 415 50.21 -36.27 -39.88
CA TRP A 415 48.92 -36.64 -39.29
C TRP A 415 48.24 -35.40 -38.72
N GLU A 416 46.97 -35.24 -39.06
CA GLU A 416 46.10 -34.19 -38.53
C GLU A 416 45.14 -34.82 -37.53
N CYS A 417 44.99 -34.23 -36.35
CA CYS A 417 44.13 -34.76 -35.29
C CYS A 417 42.79 -34.04 -35.23
N VAL A 418 41.72 -34.82 -35.28
CA VAL A 418 40.35 -34.35 -35.15
C VAL A 418 39.88 -34.61 -33.73
N TYR A 419 39.44 -33.54 -33.09
CA TYR A 419 38.85 -33.55 -31.76
C TYR A 419 37.36 -33.25 -31.89
N ASP A 420 36.54 -33.95 -31.11
CA ASP A 420 35.11 -33.69 -30.99
C ASP A 420 34.80 -33.16 -29.59
N VAL A 421 33.65 -32.52 -29.44
CA VAL A 421 33.13 -32.20 -28.11
C VAL A 421 32.91 -33.52 -27.35
N ALA A 422 33.39 -33.61 -26.11
CA ALA A 422 33.11 -34.81 -25.32
C ALA A 422 31.60 -34.95 -25.12
N GLU A 423 31.08 -36.17 -25.25
CA GLU A 423 29.65 -36.43 -25.01
C GLU A 423 29.29 -35.97 -23.59
N ASN A 424 28.33 -35.05 -23.46
CA ASN A 424 27.95 -34.35 -22.22
C ASN A 424 29.02 -33.42 -21.60
N SER A 425 29.98 -32.90 -22.36
CA SER A 425 30.92 -31.89 -21.86
C SER A 425 30.20 -30.54 -21.62
N PRO A 426 30.23 -29.97 -20.40
CA PRO A 426 29.67 -28.65 -20.16
C PRO A 426 30.57 -27.56 -20.77
N GLU A 427 29.97 -26.42 -21.12
CA GLU A 427 30.74 -25.22 -21.43
C GLU A 427 31.21 -24.57 -20.12
N TYR A 428 32.49 -24.22 -20.06
CA TYR A 428 33.13 -23.56 -18.93
C TYR A 428 33.34 -22.09 -19.23
N SER A 429 33.10 -21.24 -18.24
CA SER A 429 33.41 -19.80 -18.29
C SER A 429 34.59 -19.50 -17.38
N VAL A 430 35.63 -18.87 -17.93
CA VAL A 430 36.77 -18.33 -17.18
C VAL A 430 36.88 -16.85 -17.40
N TYR A 431 37.24 -16.13 -16.33
CA TYR A 431 37.26 -14.67 -16.34
C TYR A 431 38.67 -14.12 -16.39
N TYR A 432 38.83 -13.05 -17.16
CA TYR A 432 40.08 -12.33 -17.33
C TYR A 432 39.87 -10.84 -17.08
N LEU A 433 40.54 -10.31 -16.05
CA LEU A 433 40.46 -8.90 -15.69
C LEU A 433 41.60 -8.13 -16.36
N ARG A 434 41.27 -7.18 -17.22
CA ARG A 434 42.23 -6.31 -17.89
C ARG A 434 42.76 -5.26 -16.91
N ASN A 435 44.08 -5.07 -16.90
CA ASN A 435 44.68 -3.93 -16.24
C ASN A 435 44.73 -2.75 -17.23
N PRO A 436 44.07 -1.61 -16.93
CA PRO A 436 44.00 -0.49 -17.86
C PRO A 436 45.36 0.19 -18.09
N ASP A 437 46.26 0.13 -17.10
CA ASP A 437 47.55 0.82 -17.13
C ASP A 437 48.63 0.02 -17.86
N THR A 438 48.60 -1.32 -17.72
CA THR A 438 49.60 -2.21 -18.36
C THR A 438 49.09 -2.92 -19.61
N GLY A 439 47.78 -3.02 -19.79
CA GLY A 439 47.14 -3.78 -20.87
C GLY A 439 47.21 -5.31 -20.71
N LYS A 440 47.81 -5.81 -19.61
CA LYS A 440 47.85 -7.25 -19.30
C LYS A 440 46.51 -7.73 -18.75
N PHE A 441 46.32 -9.05 -18.73
CA PHE A 441 45.10 -9.68 -18.24
C PHE A 441 45.41 -10.59 -17.05
N TRP A 442 44.67 -10.43 -15.96
CA TRP A 442 44.69 -11.31 -14.81
C TRP A 442 43.72 -12.45 -15.04
N SER A 443 44.21 -13.69 -15.09
CA SER A 443 43.36 -14.88 -15.10
C SER A 443 42.84 -15.11 -13.68
N VAL A 444 41.52 -15.02 -13.49
CA VAL A 444 40.90 -15.23 -12.18
C VAL A 444 41.07 -16.68 -11.74
N ALA A 445 40.87 -17.64 -12.65
CA ALA A 445 40.93 -19.07 -12.33
C ALA A 445 42.35 -19.56 -12.02
N GLU A 446 43.37 -19.01 -12.68
CA GLU A 446 44.76 -19.42 -12.50
C GLU A 446 45.57 -18.49 -11.60
N GLU A 447 44.96 -17.40 -11.13
CA GLU A 447 45.59 -16.36 -10.31
C GLU A 447 46.94 -15.88 -10.86
N LYS A 448 46.99 -15.61 -12.17
CA LYS A 448 48.23 -15.21 -12.85
C LYS A 448 48.00 -14.18 -13.95
N TRP A 449 49.00 -13.34 -14.15
CA TRP A 449 49.04 -12.39 -15.27
C TRP A 449 49.44 -13.07 -16.57
N ILE A 450 48.72 -12.76 -17.64
CA ILE A 450 49.05 -13.12 -19.01
C ILE A 450 49.19 -11.86 -19.88
N GLU A 451 50.04 -11.96 -20.90
CA GLU A 451 50.25 -10.87 -21.85
C GLU A 451 49.05 -10.71 -22.79
N ALA A 452 48.80 -9.48 -23.25
CA ALA A 452 47.71 -9.17 -24.16
C ALA A 452 47.74 -10.02 -25.44
N ASN A 453 48.94 -10.32 -25.95
CA ASN A 453 49.10 -11.17 -27.14
C ASN A 453 48.62 -12.60 -26.89
N THR A 454 48.85 -13.16 -25.70
CA THR A 454 48.37 -14.49 -25.34
C THR A 454 46.84 -14.50 -25.29
N PHE A 455 46.26 -13.54 -24.58
CA PHE A 455 44.81 -13.39 -24.44
C PHE A 455 44.12 -13.17 -25.80
N ASN A 456 44.71 -12.34 -26.67
CA ASN A 456 44.15 -12.05 -27.99
C ASN A 456 44.21 -13.23 -28.96
N ASN A 457 45.08 -14.21 -28.72
CA ASN A 457 45.26 -15.38 -29.58
C ASN A 457 44.47 -16.61 -29.11
N PHE A 458 43.65 -16.53 -28.05
CA PHE A 458 42.92 -17.68 -27.50
C PHE A 458 42.08 -18.45 -28.52
N GLU A 459 41.49 -17.77 -29.51
CA GLU A 459 40.76 -18.44 -30.61
C GLU A 459 41.63 -19.47 -31.37
N SER A 460 42.94 -19.26 -31.40
CA SER A 460 43.91 -20.14 -32.07
C SER A 460 44.75 -21.01 -31.12
N THR A 461 44.83 -20.64 -29.83
CA THR A 461 45.76 -21.26 -28.86
C THR A 461 45.06 -22.02 -27.74
N MET A 462 43.81 -21.67 -27.42
CA MET A 462 43.04 -22.30 -26.37
C MET A 462 42.20 -23.41 -27.00
N ASP A 463 42.51 -24.66 -26.64
CA ASP A 463 41.72 -25.79 -27.11
C ASP A 463 40.28 -25.68 -26.59
N GLY A 464 39.33 -25.96 -27.47
CA GLY A 464 37.92 -25.86 -27.13
C GLY A 464 37.37 -24.43 -26.96
N PHE A 465 38.09 -23.39 -27.38
CA PHE A 465 37.58 -22.02 -27.35
C PHE A 465 36.25 -21.88 -28.09
N ILE A 466 35.29 -21.21 -27.46
CA ILE A 466 33.95 -20.94 -28.02
C ILE A 466 33.81 -19.44 -28.30
N SER A 467 34.02 -18.60 -27.28
CA SER A 467 33.78 -17.17 -27.40
C SER A 467 34.55 -16.37 -26.36
N ARG A 468 34.71 -15.09 -26.66
CA ARG A 468 35.23 -14.07 -25.75
C ARG A 468 34.28 -12.89 -25.76
N THR A 469 33.76 -12.55 -24.59
CA THR A 469 32.81 -11.46 -24.39
C THR A 469 33.37 -10.48 -23.38
N GLN A 470 33.45 -9.20 -23.75
CA GLN A 470 33.71 -8.14 -22.78
C GLN A 470 32.40 -7.85 -22.05
N LEU A 471 32.41 -7.98 -20.72
CA LEU A 471 31.21 -7.75 -19.92
C LEU A 471 30.97 -6.26 -19.73
N ASP A 472 29.72 -5.88 -19.48
CA ASP A 472 29.36 -4.54 -19.03
C ASP A 472 29.69 -4.39 -17.54
N TRP A 473 29.87 -3.15 -17.07
CA TRP A 473 30.31 -2.88 -15.70
C TRP A 473 29.34 -3.43 -14.66
N GLU A 474 28.03 -3.32 -14.90
CA GLU A 474 26.99 -3.84 -14.01
C GLU A 474 27.05 -5.36 -13.83
N MET A 475 27.40 -6.09 -14.89
CA MET A 475 27.67 -7.53 -14.79
C MET A 475 28.98 -7.81 -14.07
N ALA A 476 30.02 -7.03 -14.35
CA ALA A 476 31.33 -7.21 -13.72
C ALA A 476 31.29 -6.98 -12.21
N TRP A 477 30.58 -5.94 -11.74
CA TRP A 477 30.47 -5.62 -10.31
C TRP A 477 29.66 -6.62 -9.49
N GLY A 478 28.81 -7.41 -10.14
CA GLY A 478 28.15 -8.53 -9.48
C GLY A 478 29.06 -9.74 -9.25
N LEU A 479 30.17 -9.82 -9.99
CA LEU A 479 31.19 -10.86 -9.84
C LEU A 479 32.37 -10.41 -8.97
N MET A 480 32.64 -9.12 -8.81
CA MET A 480 33.79 -8.65 -8.04
C MET A 480 33.53 -7.34 -7.33
N SER A 481 34.21 -7.14 -6.19
CA SER A 481 34.15 -5.87 -5.47
C SER A 481 35.07 -4.81 -6.11
N PRO A 482 34.79 -3.51 -5.90
CA PRO A 482 35.73 -2.45 -6.25
C PRO A 482 37.08 -2.58 -5.55
N GLU A 483 37.10 -3.17 -4.34
CA GLU A 483 38.34 -3.47 -3.62
C GLU A 483 39.18 -4.54 -4.34
N TYR A 484 38.56 -5.68 -4.72
CA TYR A 484 39.23 -6.75 -5.46
C TYR A 484 39.86 -6.23 -6.75
N TYR A 485 39.13 -5.39 -7.49
CA TYR A 485 39.64 -4.73 -8.68
C TYR A 485 40.90 -3.90 -8.38
N GLY A 486 40.86 -3.08 -7.32
CA GLY A 486 41.97 -2.23 -6.90
C GLY A 486 43.19 -3.03 -6.42
N GLN A 487 42.98 -4.08 -5.62
CA GLN A 487 44.03 -4.96 -5.14
C GLN A 487 44.70 -5.74 -6.28
N THR A 488 43.91 -6.21 -7.24
CA THR A 488 44.40 -7.01 -8.36
C THR A 488 45.14 -6.13 -9.37
N THR A 489 44.50 -5.07 -9.85
CA THR A 489 45.05 -4.24 -10.94
C THR A 489 46.01 -3.16 -10.47
N GLY A 490 45.99 -2.81 -9.18
CA GLY A 490 46.66 -1.62 -8.63
C GLY A 490 45.91 -0.31 -8.91
N ASN A 491 44.81 -0.36 -9.67
CA ASN A 491 44.02 0.80 -10.04
C ASN A 491 42.84 0.97 -9.08
N TRP A 492 42.97 1.89 -8.12
CA TRP A 492 41.93 2.20 -7.12
C TRP A 492 40.84 3.14 -7.62
N GLY A 493 40.80 3.41 -8.94
CA GLY A 493 39.83 4.30 -9.56
C GLY A 493 38.37 3.92 -9.26
N PRO A 494 37.94 2.67 -9.48
CA PRO A 494 36.57 2.26 -9.19
C PRO A 494 36.20 2.33 -7.71
N TRP A 495 37.11 1.95 -6.82
CA TRP A 495 36.86 2.01 -5.38
C TRP A 495 36.68 3.45 -4.91
N ASN A 496 37.57 4.36 -5.35
CA ASN A 496 37.46 5.79 -5.04
C ASN A 496 36.18 6.41 -5.61
N ASP A 497 35.73 5.95 -6.78
CA ASP A 497 34.48 6.41 -7.37
C ASP A 497 33.28 5.97 -6.54
N TYR A 498 33.21 4.67 -6.22
CA TYR A 498 32.10 4.10 -5.47
C TYR A 498 31.92 4.75 -4.10
N ILE A 499 33.00 4.90 -3.33
CA ILE A 499 32.93 5.42 -1.95
C ILE A 499 33.09 6.95 -1.85
N GLY A 500 33.52 7.62 -2.93
CA GLY A 500 33.98 9.01 -2.89
C GLY A 500 33.29 9.97 -3.86
N SER A 501 32.73 9.52 -4.98
CA SER A 501 32.14 10.41 -5.99
C SER A 501 30.68 10.75 -5.68
N GLU A 502 29.84 9.75 -5.39
CA GLU A 502 28.41 9.95 -5.13
C GLU A 502 27.96 9.22 -3.86
N TYR A 503 27.24 9.93 -2.99
CA TYR A 503 26.67 9.36 -1.79
C TYR A 503 25.36 10.05 -1.41
N VAL A 504 24.46 9.31 -0.78
CA VAL A 504 23.26 9.86 -0.16
C VAL A 504 23.44 9.80 1.35
N SER A 505 23.75 10.95 1.95
CA SER A 505 24.00 11.06 3.39
C SER A 505 22.74 10.73 4.21
N GLY A 506 22.92 10.32 5.47
CA GLY A 506 21.80 10.13 6.40
C GLY A 506 20.90 11.36 6.52
N SER A 507 21.46 12.57 6.46
CA SER A 507 20.68 13.82 6.47
C SER A 507 19.86 14.02 5.20
N MET A 508 20.40 13.68 4.03
CA MET A 508 19.65 13.72 2.76
C MET A 508 18.51 12.71 2.79
N LYS A 509 18.79 11.47 3.22
CA LYS A 509 17.76 10.43 3.40
C LYS A 509 16.64 10.86 4.34
N ASN A 510 16.97 11.55 5.44
CA ASN A 510 15.95 12.13 6.32
C ASN A 510 15.03 13.08 5.56
N GLY A 511 15.59 13.99 4.75
CA GLY A 511 14.80 14.89 3.90
C GLY A 511 13.91 14.13 2.90
N LEU A 512 14.48 13.16 2.18
CA LEU A 512 13.74 12.31 1.23
C LEU A 512 12.60 11.57 1.91
N MET A 513 12.85 10.98 3.07
CA MET A 513 11.84 10.29 3.87
C MET A 513 10.71 11.23 4.29
N GLN A 514 11.02 12.44 4.77
CA GLN A 514 9.98 13.42 5.13
C GLN A 514 9.15 13.87 3.93
N ASN A 515 9.76 14.02 2.75
CA ASN A 515 9.05 14.42 1.53
C ASN A 515 7.99 13.38 1.17
N VAL A 516 8.36 12.09 1.14
CA VAL A 516 7.40 11.03 0.81
C VAL A 516 6.35 10.84 1.92
N CYS A 517 6.72 10.97 3.20
CA CYS A 517 5.74 10.96 4.29
C CYS A 517 4.70 12.10 4.12
N LYS A 518 5.16 13.30 3.73
CA LYS A 518 4.26 14.44 3.49
C LYS A 518 3.36 14.21 2.28
N ALA A 519 3.90 13.71 1.17
CA ALA A 519 3.12 13.38 -0.02
C ALA A 519 2.04 12.35 0.31
N THR A 520 2.43 11.24 0.95
CA THR A 520 1.52 10.15 1.36
C THR A 520 0.38 10.64 2.26
N LYS A 521 0.68 11.50 3.24
CA LYS A 521 -0.33 12.10 4.12
C LYS A 521 -1.28 13.06 3.39
N THR A 522 -0.82 13.71 2.33
CA THR A 522 -1.64 14.62 1.53
C THR A 522 -2.73 13.85 0.78
N GLU A 523 -2.43 12.61 0.38
CA GLU A 523 -3.39 11.68 -0.24
C GLU A 523 -4.36 11.03 0.76
N GLY A 524 -4.35 11.43 2.04
CA GLY A 524 -5.27 10.92 3.06
C GLY A 524 -4.86 9.59 3.71
N VAL A 525 -3.67 9.06 3.40
CA VAL A 525 -3.15 7.85 4.04
C VAL A 525 -2.76 8.12 5.50
N VAL A 526 -3.17 7.23 6.40
CA VAL A 526 -2.82 7.33 7.83
C VAL A 526 -1.46 6.67 8.07
N VAL A 527 -0.46 7.46 8.43
CA VAL A 527 0.90 6.99 8.75
C VAL A 527 1.06 6.88 10.26
N TYR A 528 1.15 5.64 10.74
CA TYR A 528 1.60 5.29 12.08
C TYR A 528 3.11 5.08 12.06
N SER A 529 3.83 5.59 13.04
CA SER A 529 5.26 5.33 13.16
C SER A 529 5.67 4.83 14.55
N ILE A 530 6.64 3.93 14.58
CA ILE A 530 7.18 3.32 15.79
C ILE A 530 8.68 3.56 15.85
N GLY A 531 9.13 4.33 16.85
CA GLY A 531 10.54 4.44 17.21
C GLY A 531 10.92 3.34 18.20
N PHE A 532 11.63 2.32 17.73
CA PHE A 532 11.98 1.15 18.56
C PHE A 532 13.41 1.24 19.08
N GLU A 533 13.57 1.33 20.41
CA GLU A 533 14.87 1.48 21.08
C GLU A 533 15.70 2.68 20.57
N VAL A 534 15.04 3.71 20.04
CA VAL A 534 15.68 4.94 19.57
C VAL A 534 16.04 5.87 20.74
N PRO A 535 17.14 6.66 20.67
CA PRO A 535 17.50 7.63 21.70
C PRO A 535 16.47 8.75 21.88
N VAL A 536 16.30 9.23 23.11
CA VAL A 536 15.37 10.35 23.43
C VAL A 536 15.83 11.63 22.76
N ASN A 537 14.95 12.30 22.01
CA ASN A 537 15.23 13.48 21.21
C ASN A 537 16.35 13.25 20.17
N GLY A 538 16.62 11.98 19.83
CA GLY A 538 17.59 11.61 18.81
C GLY A 538 17.06 11.88 17.41
N THR A 539 17.96 11.85 16.43
CA THR A 539 17.60 12.04 15.01
C THR A 539 16.50 11.07 14.58
N ALA A 540 16.62 9.78 14.89
CA ALA A 540 15.64 8.75 14.52
C ALA A 540 14.23 9.05 15.06
N GLU A 541 14.11 9.38 16.36
CA GLU A 541 12.84 9.74 16.99
C GLU A 541 12.23 10.98 16.34
N ASN A 542 13.01 12.02 16.10
CA ASN A 542 12.52 13.25 15.46
C ASN A 542 12.01 12.99 14.04
N GLN A 543 12.69 12.13 13.28
CA GLN A 543 12.29 11.81 11.92
C GLN A 543 11.05 10.90 11.88
N LEU A 544 10.98 9.87 12.71
CA LEU A 544 9.82 8.97 12.77
C LEU A 544 8.57 9.70 13.28
N SER A 545 8.70 10.52 14.32
CA SER A 545 7.58 11.30 14.86
C SER A 545 7.06 12.35 13.86
N ALA A 546 7.93 12.98 13.07
CA ALA A 546 7.53 13.91 12.02
C ALA A 546 6.85 13.21 10.83
N CYS A 547 7.24 11.97 10.53
CA CYS A 547 6.61 11.18 9.47
C CYS A 547 5.16 10.81 9.80
N ALA A 548 4.84 10.57 11.09
CA ALA A 548 3.50 10.23 11.55
C ALA A 548 2.43 11.25 11.13
N SER A 549 1.17 10.80 10.98
CA SER A 549 0.05 11.68 10.61
C SER A 549 -0.31 12.69 11.70
N SER A 550 -0.12 12.33 12.97
CA SER A 550 -0.24 13.28 14.08
C SER A 550 0.60 12.79 15.28
N PRO A 551 0.78 13.61 16.34
CA PRO A 551 1.47 13.17 17.54
C PRO A 551 0.87 11.92 18.20
N ALA A 552 -0.44 11.66 18.00
CA ALA A 552 -1.10 10.46 18.51
C ALA A 552 -0.82 9.19 17.67
N HIS A 553 -0.25 9.34 16.47
CA HIS A 553 0.11 8.24 15.57
C HIS A 553 1.59 7.83 15.71
N TYR A 554 2.37 8.54 16.54
CA TYR A 554 3.74 8.17 16.88
C TYR A 554 3.78 7.36 18.18
N PHE A 555 4.49 6.25 18.15
CA PHE A 555 4.69 5.37 19.30
C PHE A 555 6.18 5.18 19.54
N ARG A 556 6.58 5.31 20.80
CA ARG A 556 7.92 4.94 21.23
C ARG A 556 7.84 3.61 21.94
N ALA A 557 8.77 2.70 21.63
CA ALA A 557 8.83 1.38 22.22
C ALA A 557 10.26 0.97 22.57
N SER A 558 10.41 0.07 23.54
CA SER A 558 11.68 -0.56 23.91
C SER A 558 11.46 -1.98 24.39
N GLY A 559 12.37 -2.91 24.10
CA GLY A 559 12.23 -4.32 24.50
C GLY A 559 10.87 -4.90 24.10
N THR A 560 10.13 -5.43 25.08
CA THR A 560 8.81 -6.04 24.86
C THR A 560 7.67 -5.04 24.66
N ASP A 561 7.88 -3.75 24.94
CA ASP A 561 6.83 -2.72 24.86
C ASP A 561 6.40 -2.44 23.41
N ILE A 562 7.18 -2.91 22.43
CA ILE A 562 6.79 -2.85 21.01
C ILE A 562 5.46 -3.58 20.76
N LYS A 563 5.15 -4.63 21.54
CA LYS A 563 3.85 -5.30 21.50
C LYS A 563 2.71 -4.35 21.89
N SER A 564 2.91 -3.51 22.89
CA SER A 564 1.92 -2.51 23.32
C SER A 564 1.71 -1.44 22.24
N ALA A 565 2.76 -1.01 21.55
CA ALA A 565 2.66 -0.07 20.43
C ALA A 565 1.84 -0.66 19.28
N PHE A 566 2.17 -1.86 18.81
CA PHE A 566 1.40 -2.55 17.78
C PHE A 566 -0.05 -2.82 18.19
N SER A 567 -0.29 -3.19 19.46
CA SER A 567 -1.65 -3.40 19.98
C SER A 567 -2.46 -2.10 19.99
N ALA A 568 -1.84 -0.98 20.36
CA ALA A 568 -2.48 0.33 20.31
C ALA A 568 -2.83 0.73 18.87
N ILE A 569 -1.93 0.51 17.91
CA ILE A 569 -2.19 0.77 16.50
C ILE A 569 -3.35 -0.10 15.99
N ALA A 570 -3.36 -1.41 16.30
CA ALA A 570 -4.46 -2.30 15.93
C ALA A 570 -5.82 -1.81 16.48
N ALA A 571 -5.85 -1.33 17.73
CA ALA A 571 -7.05 -0.76 18.33
C ALA A 571 -7.51 0.52 17.63
N ASN A 572 -6.58 1.43 17.30
CA ASN A 572 -6.88 2.67 16.56
C ASN A 572 -7.41 2.38 15.15
N VAL A 573 -6.74 1.50 14.40
CA VAL A 573 -7.18 1.07 13.06
C VAL A 573 -8.57 0.45 13.13
N LYS A 574 -8.84 -0.41 14.13
CA LYS A 574 -10.17 -0.98 14.33
C LYS A 574 -11.22 0.10 14.65
N GLN A 575 -10.89 1.07 15.49
CA GLN A 575 -11.81 2.15 15.85
C GLN A 575 -12.13 3.04 14.64
N LEU A 576 -11.13 3.41 13.83
CA LEU A 576 -11.34 4.20 12.61
C LEU A 576 -12.30 3.50 11.64
N ARG A 577 -12.27 2.18 11.60
CA ARG A 577 -13.21 1.37 10.80
C ARG A 577 -14.62 1.26 11.39
N LEU A 578 -14.86 1.71 12.62
CA LEU A 578 -16.18 1.68 13.26
C LEU A 578 -16.84 3.06 13.31
N THR A 579 -16.06 4.14 13.13
CA THR A 579 -16.52 5.53 13.32
C THR A 579 -16.66 6.34 12.04
N GLN A 580 -16.13 5.84 10.92
CA GLN A 580 -16.44 6.34 9.57
C GLN A 580 -17.62 5.54 9.03
#